data_AF-A0A0Q2QNB3-F1
#
_entry.id   AF-A0A0Q2QNB3-F1
#
_cell.length_a   1.000
_cell.length_b   1.000
_cell.length_c   1.000
_cell.angle_alpha   90.00
_cell.angle_beta   90.00
_cell.angle_gamma   90.00
#
_symmetry.space_group_name_H-M   'P 1'
#
loop_
_entity.id
_entity.type
_entity.pdbx_description
1 polymer ?
#
loop_
_entity_poly.entity_id
_entity_poly.type
_entity_poly.pdbx_seq_one_letter_code
_entity_poly.pdbx_strand_id
1 'polypeptide(L)'
;MNFKDVIEILDNSVGGPDADVASHGPFWRDVTRDRFVEMKVGGRKLVILGDGANSSLVLSLKGEAPFGSDLDDPPVGAVTPRMPAYLDPVPAESISEIEQWINDGCPAD
;
A
#
# COMPACT_ATOMS: atom_id res chain seq x y z
N MET A 1 14.81 -4.87 0.69
CA MET A 1 13.68 -5.77 1.05
C MET A 1 13.20 -6.48 -0.20
N ASN A 2 12.47 -7.59 -0.06
CA ASN A 2 11.87 -8.34 -1.16
C ASN A 2 10.33 -8.34 -1.07
N PHE A 3 9.66 -9.07 -1.97
CA PHE A 3 8.20 -9.07 -2.00
C PHE A 3 7.56 -9.66 -0.74
N LYS A 4 8.22 -10.62 -0.07
CA LYS A 4 7.72 -11.19 1.19
C LYS A 4 7.73 -10.15 2.31
N ASP A 5 8.76 -9.31 2.37
CA ASP A 5 8.85 -8.22 3.35
C ASP A 5 7.70 -7.21 3.14
N VAL A 6 7.30 -6.95 1.89
CA VAL A 6 6.15 -6.09 1.57
C VAL A 6 4.85 -6.70 2.09
N ILE A 7 4.65 -8.00 1.87
CA ILE A 7 3.48 -8.74 2.39
C ILE A 7 3.44 -8.64 3.92
N GLU A 8 4.58 -8.83 4.59
CA GLU A 8 4.66 -8.77 6.05
C GLU A 8 4.28 -7.38 6.59
N ILE A 9 4.74 -6.29 5.97
CA ILE A 9 4.34 -4.93 6.37
C ILE A 9 2.83 -4.74 6.21
N LEU A 10 2.26 -5.19 5.09
CA LEU A 10 0.83 -5.06 4.82
C LEU A 10 -0.01 -5.90 5.79
N ASP A 11 0.40 -7.13 6.09
CA ASP A 11 -0.28 -7.98 7.07
C ASP A 11 -0.22 -7.37 8.48
N ASN A 12 0.95 -6.91 8.91
CA ASN A 12 1.11 -6.26 10.21
C ASN A 12 0.23 -4.99 10.32
N SER A 13 0.01 -4.27 9.22
CA SER A 13 -0.85 -3.08 9.20
C SER A 13 -2.33 -3.38 9.48
N VAL A 14 -2.79 -4.60 9.21
CA VAL A 14 -4.21 -4.99 9.38
C VAL A 14 -4.43 -5.91 10.58
N GLY A 15 -3.42 -6.16 11.41
CA GLY A 15 -3.52 -7.03 12.58
C GLY A 15 -2.99 -8.46 12.38
N GLY A 16 -2.24 -8.69 11.31
CA GLY A 16 -1.53 -9.95 11.02
C GLY A 16 -2.05 -10.71 9.79
N PRO A 17 -1.39 -11.83 9.43
CA PRO A 17 -1.66 -12.58 8.20
C PRO A 17 -3.04 -13.23 8.16
N ASP A 18 -3.67 -13.44 9.31
CA ASP A 18 -5.00 -14.06 9.44
C ASP A 18 -6.12 -13.03 9.64
N ALA A 19 -5.79 -11.72 9.67
CA ALA A 19 -6.78 -10.68 9.88
C ALA A 19 -7.76 -10.58 8.69
N ASP A 20 -9.04 -10.37 8.99
CA ASP A 20 -10.06 -10.14 7.97
C ASP A 20 -9.97 -8.71 7.41
N VAL A 21 -9.98 -8.59 6.09
CA VAL A 21 -9.83 -7.30 5.37
C VAL A 21 -11.03 -7.15 4.43
N ALA A 22 -11.89 -6.17 4.69
CA ALA A 22 -13.20 -6.10 4.05
C ALA A 22 -13.16 -5.53 2.61
N SER A 23 -13.10 -4.19 2.46
CA SER A 23 -13.59 -3.45 1.27
C SER A 23 -13.02 -3.92 -0.09
N HIS A 24 -11.78 -4.39 -0.12
CA HIS A 24 -11.15 -4.95 -1.32
C HIS A 24 -10.40 -6.27 -1.07
N GLY A 25 -10.60 -6.90 0.10
CA GLY A 25 -9.83 -8.06 0.51
C GLY A 25 -8.34 -7.78 0.73
N PRO A 26 -7.59 -8.77 1.24
CA PRO A 26 -6.14 -8.69 1.35
C PRO A 26 -5.49 -9.04 0.01
N PHE A 27 -5.60 -8.14 -0.98
CA PHE A 27 -5.18 -8.38 -2.37
C PHE A 27 -3.69 -8.77 -2.56
N TRP A 28 -2.87 -8.58 -1.53
CA TRP A 28 -1.45 -8.93 -1.50
C TRP A 28 -1.19 -10.38 -1.09
N ARG A 29 -2.16 -11.07 -0.49
CA ARG A 29 -2.04 -12.48 -0.08
C ARG A 29 -2.23 -13.41 -1.28
N ASP A 30 -1.52 -14.53 -1.26
CA ASP A 30 -1.60 -15.62 -2.26
C ASP A 30 -1.40 -15.19 -3.73
N VAL A 31 -0.65 -14.13 -3.96
CA VAL A 31 -0.30 -13.66 -5.30
C VAL A 31 1.21 -13.63 -5.52
N THR A 32 1.63 -13.69 -6.78
CA THR A 32 3.04 -13.53 -7.14
C THR A 32 3.41 -12.05 -7.16
N ARG A 33 4.71 -11.75 -7.00
CA ARG A 33 5.26 -10.40 -7.15
C ARG A 33 4.80 -9.75 -8.45
N ASP A 34 4.96 -10.45 -9.57
CA ASP A 34 4.60 -9.92 -10.90
C ASP A 34 3.11 -9.59 -10.97
N ARG A 35 2.26 -10.48 -10.45
CA ARG A 35 0.83 -10.24 -10.39
C ARG A 35 0.50 -9.00 -9.56
N PHE A 36 1.13 -8.86 -8.39
CA PHE A 36 0.98 -7.71 -7.49
C PHE A 36 1.33 -6.39 -8.19
N VAL A 37 2.49 -6.34 -8.87
CA VAL A 37 2.96 -5.13 -9.59
C VAL A 37 2.02 -4.73 -10.73
N GLU A 38 1.36 -5.69 -11.39
CA GLU A 38 0.41 -5.43 -12.48
C GLU A 38 -1.02 -5.07 -11.99
N MET A 39 -1.31 -5.19 -10.69
CA MET A 39 -2.67 -5.05 -10.19
C MET A 39 -3.23 -3.63 -10.34
N LYS A 40 -4.56 -3.61 -10.39
CA LYS A 40 -5.35 -2.42 -10.06
C LYS A 40 -6.21 -2.69 -8.84
N VAL A 41 -6.17 -1.78 -7.87
CA VAL A 41 -7.02 -1.80 -6.68
C VAL A 41 -7.84 -0.51 -6.68
N GLY A 42 -9.17 -0.61 -6.49
CA GLY A 42 -10.06 0.55 -6.63
C GLY A 42 -9.96 1.25 -8.00
N GLY A 43 -9.69 0.48 -9.06
CA GLY A 43 -9.53 0.98 -10.44
C GLY A 43 -8.20 1.69 -10.74
N ARG A 44 -7.31 1.85 -9.75
CA ARG A 44 -6.02 2.55 -9.88
C ARG A 44 -4.88 1.57 -9.96
N LYS A 45 -3.84 1.89 -10.75
CA LYS A 45 -2.62 1.06 -10.81
C LYS A 45 -1.97 1.07 -9.42
N LEU A 46 -1.72 -0.11 -8.87
CA LEU A 46 -1.20 -0.26 -7.52
C LEU A 46 0.26 0.22 -7.43
N VAL A 47 1.08 -0.26 -8.36
CA VAL A 47 2.53 0.03 -8.44
C VAL A 47 2.88 0.67 -9.78
N ILE A 48 3.66 1.74 -9.72
CA ILE A 48 4.37 2.33 -10.86
C ILE A 48 5.83 1.91 -10.72
N LEU A 49 6.29 0.97 -11.54
CA LEU A 49 7.63 0.40 -11.45
C LEU A 49 8.70 1.50 -11.56
N GLY A 50 9.59 1.59 -10.58
CA GLY A 50 10.62 2.63 -10.50
C GLY A 50 10.14 4.00 -9.99
N ASP A 51 8.86 4.13 -9.59
CA ASP A 51 8.27 5.36 -9.08
C ASP A 51 7.38 5.06 -7.86
N GLY A 52 8.04 4.81 -6.72
CA GLY A 52 7.39 4.53 -5.45
C GLY A 52 6.56 5.72 -4.96
N ALA A 53 7.10 6.94 -5.06
CA ALA A 53 6.46 8.14 -4.56
C ALA A 53 5.07 8.40 -5.20
N ASN A 54 4.88 8.07 -6.48
CA ASN A 54 3.59 8.24 -7.16
C ASN A 54 2.77 6.93 -7.24
N SER A 55 3.24 5.83 -6.66
CA SER A 55 2.51 4.57 -6.64
C SER A 55 1.31 4.63 -5.69
N SER A 56 0.13 4.16 -6.14
CA SER A 56 -1.10 4.20 -5.33
C SER A 56 -0.94 3.47 -4.00
N LEU A 57 -0.12 2.41 -3.95
CA LEU A 57 0.24 1.73 -2.71
C LEU A 57 0.80 2.72 -1.68
N VAL A 58 1.89 3.41 -2.01
CA VAL A 58 2.58 4.35 -1.12
C VAL A 58 1.68 5.54 -0.76
N LEU A 59 1.03 6.16 -1.76
CA LEU A 59 0.13 7.29 -1.53
C LEU A 59 -1.02 6.93 -0.57
N SER A 60 -1.57 5.72 -0.69
CA SER A 60 -2.65 5.26 0.18
C SER A 60 -2.19 5.07 1.63
N LEU A 61 -0.97 4.60 1.86
CA LEU A 61 -0.40 4.40 3.19
C LEU A 61 -0.02 5.74 3.85
N LYS A 62 0.51 6.69 3.07
CA LYS A 62 0.82 8.05 3.55
C LYS A 62 -0.43 8.88 3.81
N GLY A 63 -1.54 8.58 3.12
CA GLY A 63 -2.73 9.41 3.12
C GLY A 63 -2.56 10.66 2.26
N GLU A 64 -1.86 10.52 1.13
CA GLU A 64 -1.68 11.57 0.14
C GLU A 64 -2.70 11.43 -1.00
N ALA A 65 -3.07 12.55 -1.63
CA ALA A 65 -4.10 12.58 -2.66
C ALA A 65 -3.85 11.50 -3.75
N PRO A 66 -4.87 10.71 -4.14
CA PRO A 66 -6.31 10.87 -3.84
C PRO A 66 -6.79 10.17 -2.56
N PHE A 67 -5.88 9.82 -1.64
CA PHE A 67 -6.16 9.19 -0.34
C PHE A 67 -6.05 10.20 0.82
N GLY A 68 -6.44 9.80 2.03
CA GLY A 68 -6.42 10.63 3.24
C GLY A 68 -7.67 11.48 3.46
N SER A 69 -8.82 11.11 2.88
CA SER A 69 -10.08 11.87 3.05
C SER A 69 -10.63 11.85 4.49
N ASP A 70 -10.10 10.98 5.33
CA ASP A 70 -10.47 10.74 6.73
C ASP A 70 -9.51 11.38 7.74
N LEU A 71 -8.48 12.10 7.27
CA LEU A 71 -7.56 12.85 8.13
C LEU A 71 -8.20 14.15 8.65
N ASP A 72 -7.70 14.69 9.76
CA ASP A 72 -8.18 15.96 10.34
C ASP A 72 -8.05 17.15 9.37
N ASP A 73 -7.00 17.13 8.53
CA ASP A 73 -6.76 18.08 7.45
C ASP A 73 -6.54 17.30 6.13
N PRO A 74 -7.63 16.94 5.41
CA PRO A 74 -7.52 16.12 4.20
C PRO A 74 -6.76 16.83 3.07
N PRO A 75 -5.84 16.15 2.36
CA PRO A 75 -5.20 16.72 1.19
C PRO A 75 -6.21 17.13 0.11
N VAL A 76 -5.92 18.20 -0.63
CA VAL A 76 -6.75 18.62 -1.77
C VAL A 76 -6.85 17.48 -2.79
N GLY A 77 -8.08 17.08 -3.11
CA GLY A 77 -8.36 15.98 -4.05
C GLY A 77 -8.40 14.59 -3.42
N ALA A 78 -8.24 14.48 -2.09
CA ALA A 78 -8.49 13.24 -1.36
C ALA A 78 -9.98 12.88 -1.40
N VAL A 79 -10.29 11.69 -1.91
CA VAL A 79 -11.66 11.16 -2.00
C VAL A 79 -11.79 9.75 -1.43
N THR A 80 -10.66 9.16 -1.03
CA THR A 80 -10.56 7.84 -0.42
C THR A 80 -9.89 7.99 0.95
N PRO A 81 -10.25 7.21 1.97
CA PRO A 81 -9.52 7.19 3.23
C PRO A 81 -8.05 6.81 3.05
N ARG A 82 -7.20 7.18 4.01
CA ARG A 82 -5.88 6.58 4.19
C ARG A 82 -6.04 5.09 4.50
N MET A 83 -5.08 4.28 4.06
CA MET A 83 -5.01 2.86 4.37
C MET A 83 -3.94 2.57 5.42
N PRO A 84 -4.16 1.60 6.32
CA PRO A 84 -5.42 0.89 6.54
C PRO A 84 -6.50 1.80 7.15
N ALA A 85 -7.73 1.72 6.63
CA ALA A 85 -8.83 2.57 7.09
C ALA A 85 -9.27 2.19 8.51
N TYR A 86 -9.47 3.19 9.37
CA TYR A 86 -9.89 3.03 10.78
C TYR A 86 -8.92 2.22 11.67
N LEU A 87 -7.69 2.01 11.20
CA LEU A 87 -6.62 1.36 11.95
C LEU A 87 -5.44 2.32 12.11
N ASP A 88 -4.50 1.91 12.96
CA ASP A 88 -3.27 2.66 13.17
C ASP A 88 -2.50 2.85 11.85
N PRO A 89 -1.81 4.00 11.68
CA PRO A 89 -0.97 4.23 10.52
C PRO A 89 0.07 3.12 10.35
N VAL A 90 0.42 2.80 9.10
CA VAL A 90 1.68 2.11 8.84
C VAL A 90 2.83 3.04 9.27
N PRO A 91 3.85 2.55 10.00
CA PRO A 91 5.02 3.35 10.36
C PRO A 91 5.70 3.96 9.13
N ALA A 92 6.11 5.22 9.24
CA ALA A 92 6.74 5.94 8.12
C ALA A 92 8.00 5.26 7.56
N GLU A 93 8.76 4.58 8.43
CA GLU A 93 9.93 3.77 8.03
C GLU A 93 9.51 2.62 7.11
N SER A 94 8.51 1.83 7.49
CA SER A 94 7.98 0.73 6.68
C SER A 94 7.40 1.20 5.35
N ILE A 95 6.74 2.38 5.32
CA ILE A 95 6.30 2.99 4.07
C ILE A 95 7.51 3.36 3.19
N SER A 96 8.58 3.89 3.78
CA SER A 96 9.81 4.27 3.07
C SER A 96 10.53 3.04 2.51
N GLU A 97 10.50 1.92 3.22
CA GLU A 97 11.02 0.64 2.73
C GLU A 97 10.23 0.15 1.51
N ILE A 98 8.89 0.18 1.55
CA ILE A 98 8.03 -0.17 0.41
C ILE A 98 8.31 0.77 -0.78
N GLU A 99 8.44 2.07 -0.53
CA GLU A 99 8.76 3.05 -1.57
C GLU A 99 10.10 2.72 -2.24
N GLN A 100 11.14 2.42 -1.44
CA GLN A 100 12.45 2.03 -1.95
C GLN A 100 12.39 0.71 -2.72
N TRP A 101 11.63 -0.28 -2.25
CA TRP A 101 11.42 -1.54 -2.98
C TRP A 101 10.80 -1.32 -4.37
N ILE A 102 9.85 -0.39 -4.49
CA ILE A 102 9.28 -0.03 -5.80
C ILE A 102 10.34 0.65 -6.68
N ASN A 103 11.12 1.57 -6.11
CA ASN A 103 12.19 2.28 -6.81
C ASN A 103 13.27 1.32 -7.31
N ASP A 104 13.56 0.25 -6.57
CA ASP A 104 14.53 -0.80 -6.92
C ASP A 104 14.02 -1.79 -7.98
N GLY A 105 12.82 -1.58 -8.53
CA GLY A 105 12.24 -2.45 -9.55
C GLY A 105 11.47 -3.65 -8.97
N CYS A 106 11.01 -3.55 -7.73
CA CYS A 106 10.21 -4.55 -7.04
C CYS A 106 10.87 -5.95 -6.99
N PRO A 107 12.10 -6.11 -6.46
CA PRO A 107 12.76 -7.42 -6.41
C PRO A 107 11.89 -8.48 -5.72
N ALA A 108 11.88 -9.70 -6.29
CA ALA A 108 11.04 -10.80 -5.80
C ALA A 108 11.62 -11.51 -4.56
N ASP A 109 12.94 -11.72 -4.54
CA ASP A 109 13.72 -12.43 -3.50
C ASP A 109 14.76 -11.53 -2.85
#